data_AF-A0A2W4QHP3-F1
#
_entry.id   AF-A0A2W4QHP3-F1
#
_cell.length_a   1.000
_cell.length_b   1.000
_cell.length_c   1.000
_cell.angle_alpha   90.00
_cell.angle_beta   90.00
_cell.angle_gamma   90.00
#
_symmetry.space_group_name_H-M   'P 1'
#
loop_
_entity.id
_entity.type
_entity.pdbx_description
1 polymer ?
#
loop_
_entity_poly.entity_id
_entity_poly.type
_entity_poly.pdbx_seq_one_letter_code
_entity_poly.pdbx_strand_id
1 'polypeptide(L)'
;MQCEQIQSQLMAYLFGTLPQQERAAIEAHLMQCEACSEEANAMRDIGDRLSQGLKEWVNQGVCPPEVAARIQASLRSEIRRSTWRRTAAVLASVAAVAAVVLIAASARLLDPDLEIHLNPEERMTGALFRKSVDGLRLTIISVATSESATRIDYTVEGEGLVLPAEEAALRPQVSTPSGPLTCPSLTVDQQRGAIRFELHCEPVPKGETITLTLPELPRRSGGTFPSITATFTN
;
A
#
# COMPACT_ATOMS: atom_id res chain seq x y z
N MET A 1 -4.85 -1.56 -45.24
CA MET A 1 -5.88 -2.37 -44.54
C MET A 1 -7.13 -2.38 -45.39
N GLN A 2 -7.88 -3.49 -45.37
CA GLN A 2 -9.14 -3.64 -46.09
C GLN A 2 -10.32 -3.22 -45.20
N CYS A 3 -11.40 -2.70 -45.79
CA CYS A 3 -12.55 -2.17 -45.04
C CYS A 3 -13.16 -3.22 -44.09
N GLU A 4 -13.28 -4.47 -44.52
CA GLU A 4 -13.84 -5.57 -43.72
C GLU A 4 -13.05 -5.80 -42.40
N GLN A 5 -11.73 -5.72 -42.47
CA GLN A 5 -10.86 -5.81 -41.29
C GLN A 5 -11.08 -4.65 -40.33
N ILE A 6 -11.22 -3.43 -40.85
CA ILE A 6 -11.45 -2.21 -40.06
C ILE A 6 -12.81 -2.28 -39.36
N GLN A 7 -13.86 -2.70 -40.06
CA GLN A 7 -15.20 -2.85 -39.50
C GLN A 7 -15.21 -3.81 -38.31
N SER A 8 -14.54 -4.96 -38.42
CA SER A 8 -14.42 -5.93 -37.32
C SER A 8 -13.69 -5.39 -36.07
N GLN A 9 -12.80 -4.41 -36.26
CA GLN A 9 -11.97 -3.84 -35.19
C GLN A 9 -12.49 -2.50 -34.65
N LEU A 10 -13.55 -1.94 -35.26
CA LEU A 10 -14.04 -0.60 -34.96
C LEU A 10 -14.53 -0.46 -33.51
N MET A 11 -15.15 -1.51 -32.98
CA MET A 11 -15.60 -1.54 -31.59
C MET A 11 -14.42 -1.48 -30.61
N ALA A 12 -13.36 -2.27 -30.86
CA ALA A 12 -12.15 -2.27 -30.05
C ALA A 12 -11.39 -0.94 -30.15
N TYR A 13 -11.39 -0.33 -31.34
CA TYR A 13 -10.87 1.02 -31.55
C TYR A 13 -11.61 2.07 -30.71
N LEU A 14 -12.95 2.05 -30.75
CA LEU A 14 -13.79 3.01 -30.01
C LEU A 14 -13.67 2.86 -28.49
N PHE A 15 -13.54 1.63 -27.97
CA PHE A 15 -13.29 1.39 -26.55
C PHE A 15 -11.82 1.55 -26.13
N GLY A 16 -10.92 1.86 -27.07
CA GLY A 16 -9.50 2.07 -26.78
C GLY A 16 -8.77 0.81 -26.32
N THR A 17 -9.24 -0.38 -26.68
CA THR A 17 -8.65 -1.66 -26.27
C THR A 17 -7.59 -2.19 -27.24
N LEU A 18 -7.37 -1.49 -28.36
CA LEU A 18 -6.36 -1.87 -29.36
C LEU A 18 -4.95 -1.40 -28.99
N PRO A 19 -3.90 -2.18 -29.34
CA PRO A 19 -2.52 -1.75 -29.30
C PRO A 19 -2.28 -0.46 -30.11
N GLN A 20 -1.32 0.36 -29.68
CA GLN A 20 -1.03 1.67 -30.30
C GLN A 20 -0.75 1.58 -31.81
N GLN A 21 -0.05 0.53 -32.25
CA GLN A 21 0.28 0.33 -33.67
C GLN A 21 -0.96 0.05 -34.52
N GLU A 22 -1.88 -0.78 -34.03
CA GLU A 22 -3.13 -1.11 -34.73
C GLU A 22 -4.07 0.09 -34.76
N ARG A 23 -4.12 0.84 -33.66
CA ARG A 23 -4.87 2.09 -33.57
C ARG A 23 -4.43 3.10 -34.63
N ALA A 24 -3.12 3.31 -34.79
CA ALA A 24 -2.59 4.22 -35.81
C ALA A 24 -2.93 3.77 -37.24
N ALA A 25 -2.95 2.46 -37.50
CA ALA A 25 -3.32 1.90 -38.79
C ALA A 25 -4.82 2.11 -39.11
N ILE A 26 -5.69 1.97 -38.11
CA ILE A 26 -7.13 2.26 -38.24
C ILE A 26 -7.35 3.76 -38.46
N GLU A 27 -6.71 4.63 -37.66
CA GLU A 27 -6.81 6.09 -37.83
C GLU A 27 -6.38 6.53 -39.24
N ALA A 28 -5.29 5.97 -39.75
CA ALA A 28 -4.84 6.22 -41.12
C ALA A 28 -5.89 5.80 -42.17
N HIS A 29 -6.60 4.70 -41.96
CA HIS A 29 -7.66 4.24 -42.86
C HIS A 29 -8.91 5.12 -42.77
N LEU A 30 -9.34 5.51 -41.57
CA LEU A 30 -10.50 6.39 -41.36
C LEU A 30 -10.32 7.77 -42.02
N MET A 31 -9.08 8.27 -42.12
CA MET A 31 -8.78 9.49 -42.88
C MET A 31 -8.93 9.35 -44.40
N GLN A 32 -8.89 8.13 -44.93
CA GLN A 32 -8.87 7.85 -46.36
C GLN A 32 -10.16 7.19 -46.87
N CYS A 33 -11.01 6.68 -45.98
CA CYS A 33 -12.23 5.94 -46.32
C CYS A 33 -13.44 6.58 -45.62
N GLU A 34 -14.26 7.28 -46.41
CA GLU A 34 -15.46 7.97 -45.93
C GLU A 34 -16.48 7.00 -45.31
N ALA A 35 -16.73 5.86 -45.95
CA ALA A 35 -17.68 4.86 -45.45
C ALA A 35 -17.31 4.33 -44.05
N CYS A 36 -16.04 3.99 -43.83
CA CYS A 36 -15.58 3.52 -42.51
C CYS A 36 -15.56 4.65 -41.47
N SER A 37 -15.30 5.89 -41.89
CA SER A 37 -15.39 7.07 -41.01
C SER A 37 -16.82 7.33 -40.56
N GLU A 38 -17.79 7.29 -41.48
CA GLU A 38 -19.21 7.44 -41.16
C GLU A 38 -19.69 6.37 -40.18
N GLU A 39 -19.31 5.12 -40.41
CA GLU A 39 -19.65 4.00 -39.52
C GLU A 39 -19.07 4.20 -38.10
N ALA A 40 -17.81 4.62 -38.01
CA ALA A 40 -17.15 4.91 -36.74
C ALA A 40 -17.82 6.08 -36.00
N ASN A 41 -18.24 7.11 -36.72
CA ASN A 41 -18.93 8.26 -36.17
C ASN A 41 -20.34 7.91 -35.70
N ALA A 42 -21.08 7.08 -36.46
CA ALA A 42 -22.40 6.62 -36.07
C ALA A 42 -22.35 5.79 -34.77
N MET A 43 -21.39 4.86 -34.66
CA MET A 43 -21.19 4.09 -33.42
C MET A 43 -20.78 4.98 -32.25
N ARG A 44 -19.92 5.99 -32.48
CA ARG A 44 -19.52 6.96 -31.45
C ARG A 44 -20.71 7.78 -30.94
N ASP A 45 -21.56 8.29 -31.82
CA ASP A 45 -22.77 9.05 -31.45
C ASP A 45 -23.71 8.22 -30.56
N ILE A 46 -23.92 6.94 -30.88
CA ILE A 46 -24.72 6.03 -30.05
C ILE A 46 -24.08 5.89 -28.65
N GLY A 47 -22.77 5.68 -28.59
CA GLY A 47 -22.03 5.56 -27.33
C GLY A 47 -22.11 6.84 -26.49
N ASP A 48 -21.98 8.00 -27.12
CA ASP A 48 -22.05 9.30 -26.45
C ASP A 48 -23.45 9.57 -25.88
N ARG A 49 -24.51 9.25 -26.63
CA ARG A 49 -25.91 9.36 -26.15
C ARG A 49 -26.19 8.44 -24.98
N LEU A 50 -25.70 7.20 -25.02
CA LEU A 50 -25.82 6.25 -23.90
C LEU A 50 -25.06 6.75 -22.67
N SER A 51 -23.83 7.23 -22.85
CA SER A 51 -23.02 7.80 -21.76
C SER A 51 -23.71 9.02 -21.14
N GLN A 52 -24.27 9.90 -21.95
CA GLN A 52 -25.01 11.07 -21.48
C GLN A 52 -26.27 10.68 -20.72
N GLY A 53 -27.06 9.74 -21.24
CA GLY A 53 -28.25 9.23 -20.56
C GLY A 53 -27.93 8.57 -19.22
N LEU A 54 -26.84 7.80 -19.16
CA LEU A 54 -26.38 7.18 -17.92
C LEU A 54 -25.88 8.22 -16.91
N LYS A 55 -25.11 9.22 -17.35
CA LYS A 55 -24.65 10.33 -16.49
C LYS A 55 -25.83 11.09 -15.91
N GLU A 56 -26.82 11.40 -16.73
CA GLU A 56 -28.05 12.06 -16.30
C GLU A 56 -28.79 11.22 -15.25
N TRP A 57 -28.96 9.92 -15.50
CA TRP A 57 -29.58 9.00 -14.54
C TRP A 57 -28.79 8.90 -13.22
N VAL A 58 -27.46 8.86 -13.26
CA VAL A 58 -26.61 8.87 -12.06
C VAL A 58 -26.73 10.20 -11.31
N ASN A 59 -26.75 11.32 -12.02
CA ASN A 59 -26.83 12.67 -11.44
C ASN A 59 -28.19 12.95 -10.78
N GLN A 60 -29.24 12.23 -11.17
CA GLN A 60 -30.54 12.25 -10.48
C GLN A 60 -30.47 11.68 -9.06
N GLY A 61 -29.34 11.08 -8.66
CA GLY A 61 -28.98 10.88 -7.27
C GLY A 61 -29.76 9.77 -6.55
N VAL A 62 -30.50 8.94 -7.29
CA VAL A 62 -31.25 7.83 -6.70
C VAL A 62 -30.31 6.64 -6.50
N CYS A 63 -29.56 6.67 -5.39
CA CYS A 63 -28.87 5.49 -4.91
C CYS A 63 -29.91 4.54 -4.29
N PRO A 64 -30.04 3.28 -4.75
CA PRO A 64 -30.94 2.32 -4.14
C PRO A 64 -30.66 2.20 -2.63
N PRO A 65 -31.71 2.13 -1.79
CA PRO A 65 -31.54 2.16 -0.33
C PRO A 65 -30.66 1.03 0.19
N GLU A 66 -30.67 -0.13 -0.48
CA GLU A 66 -29.83 -1.28 -0.16
C GLU A 66 -28.34 -1.00 -0.39
N VAL A 67 -28.00 -0.33 -1.49
CA VAL A 67 -26.62 0.04 -1.82
C VAL A 67 -26.13 1.12 -0.87
N ALA A 68 -26.96 2.14 -0.61
CA ALA A 68 -26.65 3.17 0.38
C ALA A 68 -26.44 2.58 1.78
N ALA A 69 -27.29 1.65 2.21
CA ALA A 69 -27.16 0.96 3.49
C ALA A 69 -25.88 0.14 3.58
N ARG A 70 -25.50 -0.58 2.51
CA ARG A 70 -24.22 -1.32 2.43
C ARG A 70 -23.02 -0.39 2.53
N ILE A 71 -23.01 0.71 1.77
CA ILE A 71 -21.93 1.72 1.82
C ILE A 71 -21.83 2.31 3.23
N GLN A 72 -22.95 2.71 3.84
CA GLN A 72 -22.96 3.23 5.19
C GLN A 72 -22.48 2.20 6.23
N ALA A 73 -22.85 0.93 6.08
CA ALA A 73 -22.38 -0.14 6.96
C ALA A 73 -20.86 -0.34 6.84
N SER A 74 -20.31 -0.33 5.63
CA SER A 74 -18.86 -0.39 5.38
C SER A 74 -18.11 0.82 5.94
N LEU A 75 -18.67 2.02 5.82
CA LEU A 75 -18.07 3.22 6.40
C LEU A 75 -18.12 3.22 7.94
N ARG A 76 -19.23 2.78 8.53
CA ARG A 76 -19.38 2.68 9.99
C ARG A 76 -18.44 1.64 10.58
N SER A 77 -18.23 0.51 9.93
CA SER A 77 -17.29 -0.50 10.43
C SER A 77 -15.86 0.04 10.43
N GLU A 78 -15.46 0.79 9.40
CA GLU A 78 -14.12 1.40 9.34
C GLU A 78 -13.91 2.48 10.42
N ILE A 79 -14.90 3.37 10.60
CA ILE A 79 -14.85 4.40 11.65
C ILE A 79 -14.82 3.75 13.04
N ARG A 80 -15.65 2.74 13.28
CA ARG A 80 -15.71 2.01 14.56
C ARG A 80 -14.41 1.28 14.85
N ARG A 81 -13.73 0.72 13.84
CA ARG A 81 -12.43 0.06 13.99
C ARG A 81 -11.34 1.06 14.40
N SER A 82 -11.37 2.26 13.82
CA SER A 82 -10.45 3.35 14.16
C SER A 82 -10.68 3.90 15.57
N THR A 83 -11.92 4.18 15.95
CA THR A 83 -12.23 4.69 17.29
C THR A 83 -12.01 3.64 18.37
N TRP A 84 -12.35 2.37 18.10
CA TRP A 84 -12.10 1.28 19.03
C TRP A 84 -10.61 1.00 19.22
N ARG A 85 -9.77 1.11 18.17
CA ARG A 85 -8.30 1.05 18.32
C ARG A 85 -7.76 2.17 19.21
N ARG A 86 -8.31 3.38 19.09
CA ARG A 86 -7.89 4.53 19.92
C ARG A 86 -8.35 4.40 21.38
N THR A 87 -9.59 4.00 21.63
CA THR A 87 -10.09 3.82 23.00
C THR A 87 -9.51 2.59 23.68
N ALA A 88 -9.28 1.50 22.94
CA ALA A 88 -8.59 0.32 23.45
C ALA A 88 -7.12 0.64 23.82
N ALA A 89 -6.43 1.49 23.04
CA ALA A 89 -5.07 1.92 23.40
C ALA A 89 -5.04 2.76 24.70
N VAL A 90 -6.02 3.65 24.91
CA VAL A 90 -6.12 4.43 26.15
C VAL A 90 -6.46 3.54 27.34
N LEU A 91 -7.43 2.63 27.23
CA LEU A 91 -7.78 1.72 28.31
C LEU A 91 -6.67 0.70 28.61
N ALA A 92 -5.96 0.21 27.59
CA ALA A 92 -4.79 -0.63 27.76
C ALA A 92 -3.65 0.11 28.49
N SER A 93 -3.47 1.42 28.27
CA SER A 93 -2.46 2.21 28.99
C SER A 93 -2.77 2.34 30.49
N VAL A 94 -4.04 2.48 30.88
CA VAL A 94 -4.46 2.53 32.29
C VAL A 94 -4.32 1.14 32.95
N ALA A 95 -4.70 0.08 32.24
CA ALA A 95 -4.51 -1.29 32.71
C ALA A 95 -3.03 -1.68 32.85
N ALA A 96 -2.16 -1.21 31.96
CA ALA A 96 -0.71 -1.46 32.04
C ALA A 96 -0.08 -0.80 33.28
N VAL A 97 -0.50 0.41 33.67
CA VAL A 97 0.00 1.03 34.91
C VAL A 97 -0.45 0.25 36.15
N ALA A 98 -1.71 -0.20 36.20
CA ALA A 98 -2.21 -1.04 37.29
C ALA A 98 -1.50 -2.41 37.33
N ALA A 99 -1.24 -3.01 36.17
CA ALA A 99 -0.51 -4.26 36.06
C ALA A 99 0.96 -4.10 36.48
N VAL A 100 1.65 -3.01 36.12
CA VAL A 100 3.03 -2.75 36.58
C VAL A 100 3.10 -2.56 38.10
N VAL A 101 2.09 -1.92 38.72
CA VAL A 101 2.02 -1.81 40.19
C VAL A 101 1.79 -3.17 40.85
N LEU A 102 0.92 -4.02 40.28
CA LEU A 102 0.68 -5.38 40.76
C LEU A 102 1.87 -6.31 40.52
N ILE A 103 2.57 -6.17 39.38
CA ILE A 103 3.78 -6.92 39.02
C ILE A 103 4.96 -6.49 39.89
N ALA A 104 5.13 -5.20 40.19
CA ALA A 104 6.14 -4.74 41.13
C ALA A 104 5.87 -5.24 42.56
N ALA A 105 4.60 -5.41 42.94
CA ALA A 105 4.21 -6.00 44.21
C ALA A 105 4.41 -7.53 44.25
N SER A 106 4.23 -8.24 43.13
CA SER A 106 4.37 -9.70 43.04
C SER A 106 5.77 -10.20 42.66
N ALA A 107 6.59 -9.39 41.99
CA ALA A 107 7.98 -9.70 41.63
C ALA A 107 8.92 -9.83 42.83
N ARG A 108 8.41 -9.60 44.05
CA ARG A 108 9.11 -9.92 45.30
C ARG A 108 9.02 -11.40 45.68
N LEU A 109 8.24 -12.24 44.98
CA LEU A 109 7.96 -13.60 45.48
C LEU A 109 8.17 -14.79 44.54
N LEU A 110 8.14 -14.68 43.21
CA LEU A 110 8.24 -15.90 42.37
C LEU A 110 9.03 -15.66 41.08
N ASP A 111 10.00 -16.54 40.82
CA ASP A 111 10.49 -16.87 39.47
C ASP A 111 9.33 -17.47 38.66
N PRO A 112 9.23 -17.13 37.36
CA PRO A 112 8.82 -18.17 36.42
C PRO A 112 9.52 -18.09 35.06
N ASP A 113 10.03 -19.24 34.64
CA ASP A 113 9.95 -19.70 33.25
C ASP A 113 8.50 -19.55 32.76
N LEU A 114 8.28 -18.81 31.67
CA LEU A 114 6.96 -18.74 31.03
C LEU A 114 7.12 -18.75 29.51
N GLU A 115 7.12 -19.97 28.93
CA GLU A 115 6.88 -20.17 27.51
C GLU A 115 5.43 -19.81 27.18
N ILE A 116 5.27 -18.66 26.52
CA ILE A 116 3.99 -18.22 25.98
C ILE A 116 3.78 -18.90 24.63
N HIS A 117 3.09 -20.04 24.63
CA HIS A 117 2.55 -20.65 23.41
C HIS A 117 1.39 -19.80 22.88
N LEU A 118 1.64 -19.04 21.81
CA LEU A 118 0.60 -18.35 21.05
C LEU A 118 0.68 -18.75 19.57
N ASN A 119 -0.49 -19.02 19.01
CA ASN A 119 -0.77 -19.50 17.65
C ASN A 119 -0.21 -18.52 16.57
N PRO A 120 0.57 -19.00 15.56
CA PRO A 120 1.41 -18.14 14.72
C PRO A 120 0.76 -17.40 13.53
N GLU A 121 -0.50 -17.64 13.17
CA GLU A 121 -1.02 -17.12 11.88
C GLU A 121 -1.78 -15.77 11.94
N GLU A 122 -2.17 -15.25 13.11
CA GLU A 122 -3.10 -14.09 13.16
C GLU A 122 -2.72 -12.98 14.14
N ARG A 123 -1.43 -12.68 14.32
CA ARG A 123 -1.01 -11.47 15.06
C ARG A 123 -0.42 -10.41 14.14
N MET A 124 -1.29 -9.53 13.65
CA MET A 124 -0.94 -8.14 13.34
C MET A 124 -0.46 -7.46 14.63
N THR A 125 0.84 -7.47 14.87
CA THR A 125 1.46 -6.75 15.98
C THR A 125 1.35 -5.24 15.72
N GLY A 126 1.14 -4.46 16.78
CA GLY A 126 1.35 -3.02 16.72
C GLY A 126 2.79 -2.70 16.31
N ALA A 127 3.05 -1.45 15.91
CA ALA A 127 4.36 -1.01 15.45
C ALA A 127 5.48 -1.57 16.33
N LEU A 128 6.33 -2.43 15.76
CA LEU A 128 7.41 -3.12 16.46
C LEU A 128 8.49 -2.14 16.89
N PHE A 129 8.68 -1.07 16.12
CA PHE A 129 9.75 -0.11 16.37
C PHE A 129 9.41 1.23 15.75
N ARG A 130 9.78 2.32 16.42
CA ARG A 130 9.69 3.69 15.90
C ARG A 130 10.97 4.44 16.21
N LYS A 131 11.56 5.06 15.19
CA LYS A 131 12.72 5.95 15.34
C LYS A 131 12.49 7.23 14.54
N SER A 132 12.98 8.35 15.05
CA SER A 132 12.92 9.63 14.36
C SER A 132 14.28 10.32 14.39
N VAL A 133 14.68 10.89 13.25
CA VAL A 133 15.93 11.65 13.07
C VAL A 133 15.63 12.82 12.14
N ASP A 134 15.92 14.05 12.57
CA ASP A 134 15.79 15.29 11.78
C ASP A 134 14.46 15.44 11.01
N GLY A 135 13.35 15.11 11.66
CA GLY A 135 12.01 15.21 11.09
C GLY A 135 11.60 14.04 10.20
N LEU A 136 12.51 13.09 9.91
CA LEU A 136 12.18 11.80 9.34
C LEU A 136 11.76 10.85 10.46
N ARG A 137 10.69 10.08 10.25
CA ARG A 137 10.21 9.06 11.18
C ARG A 137 10.07 7.74 10.44
N LEU A 138 10.79 6.73 10.91
CA LEU A 138 10.67 5.34 10.49
C LEU A 138 9.83 4.57 11.51
N THR A 139 8.80 3.86 11.03
CA THR A 139 7.98 2.97 11.85
C THR A 139 7.96 1.57 11.22
N ILE A 140 8.47 0.56 11.93
CA ILE A 140 8.33 -0.83 11.52
C ILE A 140 6.94 -1.31 11.91
N ILE A 141 6.11 -1.66 10.94
CA ILE A 141 4.72 -2.09 11.15
C ILE A 141 4.71 -3.56 11.58
N SER A 142 5.34 -4.42 10.79
CA SER A 142 5.36 -5.86 10.99
C SER A 142 6.61 -6.48 10.39
N VAL A 143 7.03 -7.58 10.99
CA VAL A 143 8.08 -8.47 10.50
C VAL A 143 7.49 -9.86 10.56
N ALA A 144 7.44 -10.54 9.42
CA ALA A 144 6.93 -11.89 9.32
C ALA A 144 8.01 -12.76 8.68
N THR A 145 8.51 -13.72 9.44
CA THR A 145 9.50 -14.69 8.98
C THR A 145 8.81 -16.01 8.72
N SER A 146 9.04 -16.57 7.54
CA SER A 146 8.64 -17.92 7.14
C SER A 146 9.87 -18.74 6.75
N GLU A 147 9.68 -20.03 6.48
CA GLU A 147 10.76 -20.90 6.01
C GLU A 147 11.37 -20.45 4.67
N SER A 148 10.60 -19.73 3.84
CA SER A 148 11.01 -19.34 2.49
C SER A 148 11.44 -17.87 2.37
N ALA A 149 10.97 -17.00 3.24
CA ALA A 149 11.27 -15.57 3.18
C ALA A 149 10.97 -14.83 4.48
N THR A 150 11.62 -13.69 4.67
CA THR A 150 11.29 -12.68 5.69
C THR A 150 10.68 -11.45 5.03
N ARG A 151 9.46 -11.10 5.42
CA ARG A 151 8.76 -9.89 5.00
C ARG A 151 8.83 -8.81 6.07
N ILE A 152 9.22 -7.61 5.69
CA ILE A 152 9.32 -6.43 6.56
C ILE A 152 8.44 -5.32 6.00
N ASP A 153 7.39 -4.96 6.74
CA ASP A 153 6.54 -3.80 6.44
C ASP A 153 7.00 -2.61 7.28
N TYR A 154 7.24 -1.47 6.65
CA TYR A 154 7.59 -0.24 7.36
C TYR A 154 7.02 1.01 6.69
N THR A 155 6.84 2.07 7.47
CA THR A 155 6.48 3.40 6.95
C THR A 155 7.56 4.42 7.24
N VAL A 156 7.70 5.34 6.29
CA VAL A 156 8.55 6.52 6.43
C VAL A 156 7.67 7.76 6.31
N GLU A 157 7.74 8.63 7.31
CA GLU A 157 7.03 9.89 7.38
C GLU A 157 8.06 11.03 7.50
N GLY A 158 7.88 12.10 6.74
CA GLY A 158 8.74 13.27 6.84
C GLY A 158 8.10 14.46 6.14
N GLU A 159 8.20 15.65 6.73
CA GLU A 159 7.68 16.86 6.12
C GLU A 159 8.47 17.17 4.84
N GLY A 160 7.77 17.25 3.70
CA GLY A 160 8.41 17.46 2.40
C GLY A 160 9.20 16.24 1.89
N LEU A 161 8.93 15.03 2.38
CA LEU A 161 9.51 13.80 1.82
C LEU A 161 9.08 13.59 0.37
N VAL A 162 10.06 13.39 -0.51
CA VAL A 162 9.85 13.13 -1.94
C VAL A 162 10.45 11.76 -2.28
N LEU A 163 9.75 10.97 -3.10
CA LEU A 163 10.30 9.73 -3.65
C LEU A 163 11.32 10.08 -4.74
N PRO A 164 12.56 9.57 -4.68
CA PRO A 164 13.50 9.70 -5.79
C PRO A 164 12.94 8.97 -7.02
N ALA A 165 13.31 9.46 -8.21
CA ALA A 165 12.87 8.86 -9.47
C ALA A 165 13.44 7.45 -9.69
N GLU A 166 14.61 7.18 -9.12
CA GLU A 166 15.28 5.88 -9.21
C GLU A 166 14.91 4.99 -8.03
N GLU A 167 14.26 3.86 -8.30
CA GLU A 167 13.88 2.88 -7.27
C GLU A 167 15.10 2.30 -6.53
N ALA A 168 16.26 2.20 -7.20
CA ALA A 168 17.51 1.74 -6.59
C ALA A 168 17.94 2.64 -5.43
N ALA A 169 17.63 3.94 -5.47
CA ALA A 169 17.95 4.89 -4.40
C ALA A 169 17.04 4.74 -3.16
N LEU A 170 15.95 3.95 -3.26
CA LEU A 170 15.05 3.65 -2.15
C LEU A 170 15.38 2.36 -1.42
N ARG A 171 16.28 1.53 -1.98
CA ARG A 171 16.53 0.20 -1.45
C ARG A 171 17.23 0.30 -0.09
N PRO A 172 16.58 -0.13 1.01
CA PRO A 172 17.24 -0.19 2.29
C PRO A 172 18.33 -1.25 2.29
N GLN A 173 19.36 -1.05 3.11
CA GLN A 173 20.27 -2.12 3.46
C GLN A 173 19.72 -2.88 4.66
N VAL A 174 19.69 -4.19 4.57
CA VAL A 174 19.27 -5.07 5.66
C VAL A 174 20.43 -5.98 6.03
N SER A 175 20.73 -6.09 7.31
CA SER A 175 21.78 -6.98 7.81
C SER A 175 21.39 -7.63 9.13
N THR A 176 22.00 -8.78 9.40
CA THR A 176 21.97 -9.47 10.68
C THR A 176 23.41 -9.59 11.21
N PRO A 177 23.63 -10.07 12.46
CA PRO A 177 24.97 -10.41 12.95
C PRO A 177 25.71 -11.40 12.04
N SER A 178 24.98 -12.22 11.27
CA SER A 178 25.53 -13.22 10.36
C SER A 178 25.98 -12.63 9.01
N GLY A 179 25.50 -11.44 8.63
CA GLY A 179 25.87 -10.78 7.37
C GLY A 179 24.74 -9.93 6.76
N PRO A 180 24.99 -9.32 5.59
CA PRO A 180 23.95 -8.63 4.84
C PRO A 180 22.91 -9.62 4.28
N LEU A 181 21.63 -9.23 4.29
CA LEU A 181 20.55 -10.01 3.71
C LEU A 181 20.23 -9.54 2.30
N THR A 182 19.97 -10.50 1.41
CA THR A 182 19.49 -10.18 0.06
C THR A 182 17.98 -9.95 0.09
N CYS A 183 17.54 -8.80 -0.41
CA CYS A 183 16.12 -8.46 -0.51
C CYS A 183 15.70 -8.27 -1.97
N PRO A 184 15.18 -9.33 -2.64
CA PRO A 184 14.92 -9.30 -4.08
C PRO A 184 13.88 -8.24 -4.49
N SER A 185 12.85 -8.02 -3.68
CA SER A 185 11.74 -7.12 -4.03
C SER A 185 11.45 -6.09 -2.96
N LEU A 186 11.20 -4.87 -3.41
CA LEU A 186 10.70 -3.75 -2.62
C LEU A 186 9.44 -3.21 -3.30
N THR A 187 8.33 -3.20 -2.58
CA THR A 187 7.09 -2.54 -3.04
C THR A 187 6.94 -1.22 -2.30
N VAL A 188 6.57 -0.17 -3.03
CA VAL A 188 6.37 1.18 -2.48
C VAL A 188 4.94 1.63 -2.74
N ASP A 189 4.26 2.07 -1.69
CA ASP A 189 2.92 2.64 -1.76
C ASP A 189 2.90 4.02 -1.09
N GLN A 190 2.61 5.05 -1.88
CA GLN A 190 2.57 6.43 -1.40
C GLN A 190 1.17 6.78 -0.90
N GLN A 191 1.04 6.92 0.41
CA GLN A 191 -0.18 7.35 1.07
C GLN A 191 -0.09 8.85 1.44
N ARG A 192 -1.22 9.49 1.76
CA ARG A 192 -1.22 10.92 2.16
C ARG A 192 -0.40 11.12 3.44
N GLY A 193 0.81 11.64 3.29
CA GLY A 193 1.70 12.02 4.41
C GLY A 193 2.63 10.92 4.92
N ALA A 194 2.56 9.71 4.37
CA ALA A 194 3.42 8.59 4.73
C ALA A 194 3.70 7.73 3.50
N ILE A 195 4.90 7.17 3.42
CA ILE A 195 5.24 6.20 2.37
C ILE A 195 5.35 4.84 3.04
N ARG A 196 4.58 3.88 2.55
CA ARG A 196 4.64 2.49 2.99
C ARG A 196 5.57 1.71 2.08
N PHE A 197 6.40 0.88 2.71
CA PHE A 197 7.33 -0.01 2.05
C PHE A 197 7.06 -1.43 2.52
N GLU A 198 7.08 -2.36 1.57
CA GLU A 198 7.02 -3.80 1.82
C GLU A 198 8.26 -4.44 1.20
N LEU A 199 9.14 -4.95 2.06
CA LEU A 199 10.41 -5.54 1.66
C LEU A 199 10.36 -7.05 1.87
N HIS A 200 10.78 -7.82 0.87
CA HIS A 200 10.94 -9.26 0.98
C HIS A 200 12.43 -9.60 0.90
N CYS A 201 12.90 -10.35 1.89
CA CYS A 201 14.28 -10.79 2.02
C CYS A 201 14.37 -12.31 2.20
N GLU A 202 15.59 -12.83 2.09
CA GLU A 202 15.93 -14.21 2.45
C GLU A 202 15.48 -14.54 3.88
N PRO A 203 15.15 -15.82 4.16
CA PRO A 203 14.64 -16.23 5.47
C PRO A 203 15.69 -16.02 6.55
N VAL A 204 15.29 -15.36 7.64
CA VAL A 204 16.13 -15.09 8.81
C VAL A 204 15.73 -16.02 9.96
N PRO A 205 16.66 -16.71 10.64
CA PRO A 205 16.39 -17.45 11.86
C PRO A 205 15.55 -16.66 12.88
N LYS A 206 14.61 -17.33 13.55
CA LYS A 206 13.76 -16.70 14.57
C LYS A 206 14.59 -16.24 15.78
N GLY A 207 14.31 -15.05 16.30
CA GLY A 207 15.05 -14.45 17.41
C GLY A 207 16.35 -13.75 16.99
N GLU A 208 16.64 -13.67 15.69
CA GLU A 208 17.83 -12.96 15.21
C GLU A 208 17.56 -11.45 15.13
N THR A 209 18.61 -10.66 15.41
CA THR A 209 18.54 -9.21 15.33
C THR A 209 18.69 -8.77 13.88
N ILE A 210 17.72 -8.02 13.38
CA ILE A 210 17.70 -7.44 12.04
C ILE A 210 17.97 -5.94 12.17
N THR A 211 18.92 -5.44 11.39
CA THR A 211 19.23 -4.03 11.24
C THR A 211 18.79 -3.55 9.86
N LEU A 212 17.86 -2.59 9.83
CA LEU A 212 17.34 -1.94 8.63
C LEU A 212 17.92 -0.52 8.55
N THR A 213 18.70 -0.23 7.52
CA THR A 213 19.26 1.10 7.25
C THR A 213 18.62 1.68 6.00
N LEU A 214 17.87 2.76 6.17
CA LEU A 214 17.36 3.54 5.05
C LEU A 214 18.42 4.50 4.53
N PRO A 215 18.57 4.64 3.21
CA PRO A 215 19.46 5.61 2.60
C PRO A 215 18.98 7.04 2.87
N GLU A 216 19.79 8.02 2.46
CA GLU A 216 19.38 9.42 2.48
C GLU A 216 18.21 9.66 1.52
N LEU A 217 17.17 10.37 1.99
CA LEU A 217 15.96 10.61 1.21
C LEU A 217 15.82 12.09 0.86
N PRO A 218 15.44 12.46 -0.38
CA PRO A 218 15.39 13.86 -0.79
C PRO A 218 14.23 14.63 -0.13
N ARG A 219 14.48 15.92 0.14
CA ARG A 219 13.50 16.88 0.65
C ARG A 219 13.01 17.79 -0.46
N ARG A 220 11.72 18.14 -0.43
CA ARG A 220 11.10 19.07 -1.38
C ARG A 220 11.70 20.47 -1.32
N SER A 221 12.12 20.91 -0.13
CA SER A 221 12.77 22.20 0.11
C SER A 221 14.22 22.27 -0.39
N GLY A 222 14.75 21.18 -0.95
CA GLY A 222 16.18 20.98 -1.18
C GLY A 222 16.88 20.31 0.01
N GLY A 223 17.94 19.57 -0.28
CA GLY A 223 18.70 18.75 0.68
C GLY A 223 18.17 17.31 0.84
N THR A 224 18.78 16.56 1.76
CA THR A 224 18.41 15.18 2.09
C THR A 224 18.07 15.02 3.58
N PHE A 225 17.20 14.06 3.90
CA PHE A 225 17.12 13.48 5.22
C PHE A 225 18.33 12.57 5.44
N PRO A 226 18.94 12.59 6.63
CA PRO A 226 20.04 11.70 6.95
C PRO A 226 19.56 10.24 6.92
N SER A 227 20.50 9.32 6.68
CA SER A 227 20.24 7.88 6.80
C SER A 227 19.69 7.54 8.19
N ILE A 228 18.67 6.69 8.25
CA ILE A 228 18.07 6.25 9.52
C ILE A 228 18.19 4.73 9.65
N THR A 229 18.74 4.29 10.77
CA THR A 229 18.94 2.87 11.07
C THR A 229 18.02 2.41 12.20
N ALA A 230 17.23 1.37 11.97
CA ALA A 230 16.41 0.68 12.96
C ALA A 230 16.98 -0.71 13.24
N THR A 231 16.94 -1.15 14.49
CA THR A 231 17.35 -2.49 14.89
C THR A 231 16.22 -3.12 15.70
N PHE A 232 15.82 -4.33 15.33
CA PHE A 232 14.72 -5.06 15.94
C PHE A 232 14.96 -6.58 15.84
N THR A 233 14.25 -7.37 16.64
CA THR A 233 14.32 -8.84 16.61
C THR A 233 13.09 -9.39 15.89
N ASN A 234 13.26 -10.45 15.10
CA ASN A 234 12.16 -11.11 14.36
C ASN A 234 11.40 -12.18 15.17
#